data_AF-A0A0L6X2W6-F1
#
_entry.id   AF-A0A0L6X2W6-F1
#
_cell.length_a   1.000
_cell.length_b   1.000
_cell.length_c   1.000
_cell.angle_alpha   90.00
_cell.angle_beta   90.00
_cell.angle_gamma   90.00
#
_symmetry.space_group_name_H-M   'P 1'
#
loop_
_entity.id
_entity.type
_entity.pdbx_description
1 polymer ?
#
loop_
_entity_poly.entity_id
_entity_poly.type
_entity_poly.pdbx_seq_one_letter_code
_entity_poly.pdbx_strand_id
1 'polypeptide(L)'
;MSDHDPSSGADHWRFEAETKNIVSSPLVVAVVRLADVGFLGQYEDVVGQDSLLPMFNTVAIPKIGSDIHPAEFSSRTWFLEAICTLHDCGVITCDDVWLLEREIRRFAFTAMDKYLQNKGWTAYISEQCS
;
A
#
# COMPACT_ATOMS: atom_id res chain seq x y z
N MET A 1 42.14 12.04 8.07
CA MET A 1 40.84 12.25 8.73
C MET A 1 39.82 12.26 7.63
N SER A 2 39.15 11.13 7.43
CA SER A 2 38.01 11.04 6.52
C SER A 2 36.78 11.24 7.40
N ASP A 3 36.07 12.34 7.20
CA ASP A 3 34.80 12.60 7.86
C ASP A 3 33.80 11.56 7.37
N HIS A 4 33.48 10.62 8.25
CA HIS A 4 32.39 9.68 8.06
C HIS A 4 31.11 10.44 8.40
N ASP A 5 30.40 10.91 7.37
CA ASP A 5 29.10 11.53 7.52
C ASP A 5 28.08 10.45 7.96
N PRO A 6 27.54 10.51 9.20
CA PRO A 6 26.66 9.47 9.71
C PRO A 6 25.23 9.54 9.13
N SER A 7 24.95 10.43 8.18
CA SER A 7 23.58 10.67 7.71
C SER A 7 23.11 9.79 6.53
N SER A 8 23.94 8.90 5.99
CA SER A 8 23.56 8.10 4.78
C SER A 8 22.70 6.85 5.07
N GLY A 9 21.97 6.81 6.18
CA GLY A 9 21.25 5.61 6.62
C GLY A 9 19.84 5.80 7.18
N ALA A 10 19.26 7.00 7.09
CA ALA A 10 17.85 7.17 7.43
C ALA A 10 16.98 6.87 6.20
N ASP A 11 16.42 5.65 6.17
CA ASP A 11 15.43 5.19 5.20
C ASP A 11 14.26 6.20 5.13
N HIS A 12 14.22 6.97 4.05
CA HIS A 12 13.19 7.95 3.80
C HIS A 12 12.05 7.26 3.08
N TRP A 13 10.94 7.08 3.79
CA TRP A 13 9.69 6.66 3.17
C TRP A 13 9.21 7.76 2.22
N ARG A 14 8.78 7.36 1.03
CA ARG A 14 8.13 8.23 0.05
C ARG A 14 7.07 7.44 -0.69
N PHE A 15 5.97 8.10 -1.05
CA PHE A 15 4.99 7.53 -1.95
C PHE A 15 5.47 7.74 -3.39
N GLU A 16 5.46 6.69 -4.20
CA GLU A 16 5.88 6.73 -5.60
C GLU A 16 4.82 6.12 -6.50
N ALA A 17 4.39 6.88 -7.51
CA ALA A 17 3.54 6.38 -8.58
C ALA A 17 4.42 5.85 -9.72
N GLU A 18 4.79 4.57 -9.66
CA GLU A 18 5.59 3.93 -10.71
C GLU A 18 4.75 3.04 -11.62
N THR A 19 4.91 3.19 -12.93
CA THR A 19 4.38 2.24 -13.91
C THR A 19 5.26 0.99 -13.93
N LYS A 20 4.98 0.05 -13.02
CA LYS A 20 5.67 -1.24 -12.95
C LYS A 20 4.75 -2.37 -13.37
N ASN A 21 5.27 -3.34 -14.13
CA ASN A 21 4.58 -4.61 -14.33
C ASN A 21 4.68 -5.43 -13.04
N ILE A 22 3.78 -5.15 -12.09
CA ILE A 22 3.72 -5.76 -10.76
C ILE A 22 3.59 -7.29 -10.87
N VAL A 23 2.85 -7.76 -11.87
CA VAL A 23 2.59 -9.17 -12.19
C VAL A 23 3.87 -9.93 -12.57
N SER A 24 4.84 -9.24 -13.15
CA SER A 24 6.15 -9.79 -13.53
C SER A 24 7.22 -9.65 -12.44
N SER A 25 6.90 -8.99 -11.32
CA SER A 25 7.85 -8.76 -10.25
C SER A 25 8.06 -10.06 -9.44
N PRO A 26 9.30 -10.55 -9.29
CA PRO A 26 9.58 -11.74 -8.49
C PRO A 26 9.36 -11.52 -6.98
N LEU A 27 9.07 -10.28 -6.56
CA LEU A 27 8.84 -9.90 -5.18
C LEU A 27 7.35 -9.88 -4.81
N VAL A 28 6.46 -10.08 -5.78
CA VAL A 28 5.01 -10.05 -5.57
C VAL A 28 4.51 -11.47 -5.38
N VAL A 29 3.96 -11.75 -4.20
CA VAL A 29 3.41 -13.07 -3.85
C VAL A 29 1.88 -13.06 -3.81
N ALA A 30 1.27 -11.94 -3.41
CA ALA A 30 -0.19 -11.79 -3.30
C ALA A 30 -0.65 -10.50 -3.97
N VAL A 31 -1.77 -10.59 -4.68
CA VAL A 31 -2.52 -9.45 -5.21
C VAL A 31 -3.93 -9.53 -4.63
N VAL A 32 -4.42 -8.46 -4.03
CA VAL A 32 -5.74 -8.44 -3.38
C VAL A 32 -6.59 -7.36 -4.03
N ARG A 33 -7.73 -7.74 -4.60
CA ARG A 33 -8.73 -6.79 -5.10
C ARG A 33 -9.57 -6.30 -3.92
N LEU A 34 -9.61 -4.98 -3.73
CA LEU A 34 -10.40 -4.35 -2.66
C LEU A 34 -11.78 -3.89 -3.11
N ALA A 35 -11.90 -3.37 -4.33
CA ALA A 35 -13.15 -2.76 -4.81
C ALA A 35 -13.23 -2.77 -6.35
N ASP A 36 -14.40 -2.42 -6.88
CA ASP A 36 -14.56 -2.00 -8.27
C ASP A 36 -14.62 -0.46 -8.35
N VAL A 37 -13.57 0.15 -8.89
CA VAL A 37 -13.47 1.59 -9.05
C VAL A 37 -13.84 2.06 -10.46
N GLY A 38 -14.53 1.24 -11.26
CA GLY A 38 -14.91 1.59 -12.63
C GLY A 38 -15.77 2.86 -12.74
N PHE A 39 -16.41 3.29 -11.64
CA PHE A 39 -17.14 4.54 -11.58
C PHE A 39 -16.24 5.79 -11.66
N LEU A 40 -14.94 5.67 -11.36
CA LEU A 40 -13.96 6.75 -11.48
C LEU A 40 -13.50 6.98 -12.94
N GLY A 41 -13.82 6.07 -13.86
CA GLY A 41 -13.49 6.19 -15.28
C GLY A 41 -12.51 5.12 -15.77
N GLN A 42 -11.72 5.48 -16.78
CA GLN A 42 -10.67 4.62 -17.33
C GLN A 42 -9.45 4.60 -16.43
N TYR A 43 -8.49 3.72 -16.73
CA TYR A 43 -7.25 3.59 -15.95
C TYR A 43 -6.58 4.95 -15.67
N GLU A 44 -6.44 5.80 -16.69
CA GLU A 44 -5.80 7.12 -16.55
C GLU A 44 -6.61 8.08 -15.67
N ASP A 45 -7.93 7.95 -15.63
CA ASP A 45 -8.79 8.75 -14.74
C ASP A 45 -8.65 8.28 -13.28
N VAL A 46 -8.42 6.98 -13.06
CA VAL A 46 -8.22 6.38 -11.73
C VAL A 46 -6.84 6.71 -11.16
N VAL A 47 -5.77 6.47 -11.94
CA VAL A 47 -4.38 6.71 -11.49
C VAL A 47 -3.88 8.13 -11.78
N GLY A 48 -4.72 8.97 -12.38
CA GLY A 48 -4.40 10.33 -12.76
C GLY A 48 -4.13 11.26 -11.57
N GLN A 49 -3.63 12.44 -11.90
CA GLN A 49 -3.25 13.47 -10.91
C GLN A 49 -4.43 14.00 -10.09
N ASP A 50 -5.67 13.75 -10.53
CA ASP A 50 -6.87 14.36 -9.94
C ASP A 50 -7.79 13.34 -9.23
N SER A 51 -7.35 12.09 -9.05
CA SER A 51 -8.17 11.00 -8.47
C SER A 51 -7.50 10.34 -7.25
N LEU A 52 -6.99 9.11 -7.37
CA LEU A 52 -6.44 8.38 -6.22
C LEU A 52 -5.12 8.96 -5.70
N LEU A 53 -4.29 9.55 -6.58
CA LEU A 53 -2.98 10.10 -6.19
C LEU A 53 -3.10 11.21 -5.13
N PRO A 54 -3.95 12.25 -5.29
CA PRO A 54 -4.22 13.23 -4.24
C PRO A 54 -4.63 12.62 -2.91
N MET A 55 -5.48 11.57 -2.93
CA MET A 55 -5.95 10.90 -1.72
C MET A 55 -4.80 10.22 -0.99
N PHE A 56 -3.92 9.50 -1.68
CA PHE A 56 -2.76 8.90 -1.02
C PHE A 56 -1.77 9.95 -0.49
N ASN A 57 -1.67 11.11 -1.15
CA ASN A 57 -0.82 12.21 -0.68
C ASN A 57 -1.34 12.89 0.60
N THR A 58 -2.59 12.66 1.02
CA THR A 58 -3.08 13.16 2.31
C THR A 58 -2.62 12.30 3.48
N VAL A 59 -2.21 11.05 3.24
CA VAL A 59 -1.70 10.16 4.28
C VAL A 59 -0.29 10.59 4.65
N ALA A 60 -0.11 10.97 5.92
CA ALA A 60 1.14 11.58 6.37
C ALA A 60 2.30 10.58 6.29
N ILE A 61 3.37 10.98 5.60
CA ILE A 61 4.66 10.31 5.67
C ILE A 61 5.59 11.24 6.47
N PRO A 62 6.13 10.80 7.62
CA PRO A 62 7.00 11.63 8.45
C PRO A 62 8.15 12.19 7.64
N LYS A 63 8.27 13.52 7.62
CA LYS A 63 9.39 14.21 6.99
C LYS A 63 10.58 14.19 7.94
N ILE A 64 11.78 14.26 7.38
CA ILE A 64 13.02 14.41 8.16
C ILE A 64 12.88 15.66 9.05
N GLY A 65 13.07 15.51 10.37
CA GLY A 65 12.90 16.59 11.34
C GLY A 65 11.46 16.89 11.76
N SER A 66 10.50 16.04 11.39
CA SER A 66 9.15 16.10 11.98
C SER A 66 9.16 15.58 13.43
N ASP A 67 8.28 16.13 14.26
CA ASP A 67 8.10 15.73 15.67
C ASP A 67 7.52 14.31 15.83
N ILE A 68 7.12 13.66 14.72
CA ILE A 68 6.64 12.28 14.71
C ILE A 68 7.85 11.38 14.88
N HIS A 69 7.91 10.70 16.03
CA HIS A 69 9.01 9.80 16.32
C HIS A 69 9.03 8.66 15.26
N PRO A 70 10.16 8.37 14.59
CA PRO A 70 10.22 7.36 13.52
C PRO A 70 9.70 5.96 13.90
N ALA A 71 9.67 5.63 15.20
CA ALA A 71 9.09 4.38 15.71
C ALA A 71 7.54 4.36 15.73
N GLU A 72 6.87 5.50 15.60
CA GLU A 72 5.40 5.60 15.52
C GLU A 72 4.89 5.33 14.09
N PHE A 73 5.75 5.54 13.10
CA PHE A 73 5.45 5.26 11.70
C PHE A 73 5.85 3.83 11.32
N SER A 74 4.92 3.12 10.69
CA SER A 74 5.18 1.82 10.07
C SER A 74 4.41 1.72 8.77
N SER A 75 4.87 0.85 7.86
CA SER A 75 4.13 0.52 6.64
C SER A 75 2.71 0.03 6.94
N ARG A 76 2.53 -0.62 8.10
CA ARG A 76 1.21 -1.00 8.63
C ARG A 76 0.36 0.22 8.95
N THR A 77 0.87 1.18 9.71
CA THR A 77 0.14 2.42 10.07
C THR A 77 -0.26 3.19 8.82
N TRP A 78 0.69 3.41 7.90
CA TRP A 78 0.42 4.10 6.63
C TRP A 78 -0.65 3.39 5.80
N PHE A 79 -0.56 2.05 5.69
CA PHE A 79 -1.55 1.26 4.97
C PHE A 79 -2.95 1.42 5.57
N LEU A 80 -3.10 1.30 6.90
CA LEU A 80 -4.39 1.44 7.57
C LEU A 80 -4.98 2.84 7.33
N GLU A 81 -4.18 3.90 7.46
CA GLU A 81 -4.62 5.28 7.19
C GLU A 81 -5.01 5.51 5.73
N ALA A 82 -4.29 4.90 4.78
CA ALA A 82 -4.63 4.97 3.36
C ALA A 82 -5.99 4.31 3.06
N ILE A 83 -6.26 3.14 3.65
CA ILE A 83 -7.57 2.48 3.50
C ILE A 83 -8.69 3.31 4.13
N CYS A 84 -8.48 3.89 5.32
CA CYS A 84 -9.44 4.82 5.92
C CYS A 84 -9.71 6.02 5.01
N THR A 85 -8.66 6.61 4.43
CA THR A 85 -8.80 7.75 3.52
C THR A 85 -9.65 7.39 2.30
N LEU A 86 -9.42 6.23 1.69
CA LEU A 86 -10.20 5.74 0.55
C LEU A 86 -11.67 5.49 0.94
N HIS A 87 -11.90 4.98 2.16
CA HIS A 87 -13.26 4.78 2.69
C HIS A 87 -14.00 6.09 2.88
N ASP A 88 -13.37 7.06 3.56
CA ASP A 88 -13.95 8.37 3.85
C ASP A 88 -14.25 9.16 2.58
N CYS A 89 -13.46 8.93 1.52
CA CYS A 89 -13.66 9.52 0.20
C CYS A 89 -14.68 8.76 -0.67
N GLY A 90 -15.27 7.68 -0.17
CA GLY A 90 -16.26 6.87 -0.89
C GLY A 90 -15.69 6.06 -2.06
N VAL A 91 -14.38 5.84 -2.10
CA VAL A 91 -13.73 5.02 -3.13
C VAL A 91 -13.96 3.54 -2.88
N ILE A 92 -13.93 3.14 -1.61
CA ILE A 92 -14.20 1.79 -1.15
C ILE A 92 -15.15 1.84 0.03
N THR A 93 -15.89 0.76 0.28
CA THR A 93 -16.59 0.55 1.55
C THR A 93 -15.82 -0.48 2.34
N CYS A 94 -15.30 -0.10 3.52
CA CYS A 94 -14.52 -1.02 4.35
C CYS A 94 -14.72 -0.69 5.84
N ASP A 95 -15.73 -1.32 6.45
CA ASP A 95 -16.22 -0.96 7.78
C ASP A 95 -15.22 -1.28 8.91
N ASP A 96 -14.39 -2.31 8.70
CA ASP A 96 -13.36 -2.72 9.67
C ASP A 96 -12.01 -2.97 8.97
N VAL A 97 -11.21 -1.91 8.91
CA VAL A 97 -9.87 -1.93 8.33
C VAL A 97 -8.92 -2.89 9.08
N TRP A 98 -9.16 -3.17 10.36
CA TRP A 98 -8.36 -4.14 11.12
C TRP A 98 -8.67 -5.58 10.70
N LEU A 99 -9.92 -5.87 10.33
CA LEU A 99 -10.27 -7.16 9.74
C LEU A 99 -9.64 -7.32 8.35
N LEU A 100 -9.64 -6.27 7.53
CA LEU A 100 -8.91 -6.28 6.25
C LEU A 100 -7.43 -6.59 6.46
N GLU A 101 -6.80 -5.93 7.42
CA GLU A 101 -5.38 -6.14 7.71
C GLU A 101 -5.06 -7.59 8.12
N ARG A 102 -5.94 -8.21 8.93
CA ARG A 102 -5.84 -9.62 9.30
C ARG A 102 -6.07 -10.55 8.10
N GLU A 103 -7.01 -10.20 7.23
CA GLU A 103 -7.32 -10.94 6.00
C GLU A 103 -6.11 -10.93 5.04
N ILE A 104 -5.58 -9.75 4.71
CA ILE A 104 -4.41 -9.61 3.82
C ILE A 104 -3.21 -10.39 4.36
N ARG A 105 -3.01 -10.38 5.68
CA ARG A 105 -1.94 -11.17 6.30
C ARG A 105 -2.13 -12.66 6.08
N ARG A 106 -3.34 -13.19 6.19
CA ARG A 106 -3.66 -14.59 5.89
C ARG A 106 -3.41 -14.90 4.42
N PHE A 107 -3.86 -14.04 3.51
CA PHE A 107 -3.60 -14.18 2.08
C PHE A 107 -2.10 -14.22 1.76
N ALA A 108 -1.30 -13.35 2.38
CA ALA A 108 0.14 -13.33 2.21
C ALA A 108 0.79 -14.67 2.63
N PHE A 109 0.41 -15.23 3.78
CA PHE A 109 0.91 -16.55 4.21
C PHE A 109 0.52 -17.66 3.23
N THR A 110 -0.75 -17.74 2.84
CA THR A 110 -1.23 -18.75 1.88
C THR A 110 -0.57 -18.59 0.51
N ALA A 111 -0.35 -17.36 0.06
CA ALA A 111 0.30 -17.09 -1.21
C ALA A 111 1.79 -17.43 -1.19
N MET A 112 2.47 -17.21 -0.07
CA MET A 112 3.88 -17.56 0.08
C MET A 112 4.10 -19.08 -0.03
N ASP A 113 3.22 -19.88 0.57
CA ASP A 113 3.27 -21.34 0.42
C ASP A 113 3.16 -21.78 -1.04
N LYS A 114 2.27 -21.13 -1.81
CA LYS A 114 2.13 -21.39 -3.26
C LYS A 114 3.33 -20.90 -4.04
N TYR A 115 3.85 -19.70 -3.73
CA TYR A 115 5.04 -19.14 -4.36
C TYR A 115 6.26 -20.05 -4.19
N LEU A 116 6.43 -20.69 -3.03
CA LEU A 116 7.52 -21.66 -2.82
C LEU A 116 7.44 -22.85 -3.78
N GLN A 117 6.24 -23.21 -4.25
CA GLN A 117 6.00 -24.32 -5.17
C GLN A 117 6.12 -23.91 -6.65
N ASN A 118 5.54 -22.77 -7.03
CA ASN A 118 5.36 -22.39 -8.44
C ASN A 118 6.09 -21.11 -8.87
N LYS A 119 6.71 -20.38 -7.93
CA LYS A 119 7.38 -19.07 -8.13
C LYS A 119 6.48 -17.99 -8.74
N GLY A 120 5.17 -18.12 -8.61
CA GLY A 120 4.18 -17.15 -9.08
C GLY A 120 3.42 -16.47 -7.93
N TRP A 121 2.51 -15.56 -8.30
CA TRP A 121 1.64 -14.84 -7.36
C TRP A 121 0.25 -15.48 -7.29
N THR A 122 -0.52 -15.12 -6.25
CA THR A 122 -1.93 -15.51 -6.10
C THR A 122 -2.81 -14.27 -5.99
N ALA A 123 -3.91 -14.24 -6.76
CA ALA A 123 -4.95 -13.23 -6.62
C ALA A 123 -6.00 -13.65 -5.58
N TYR A 124 -6.45 -12.67 -4.80
CA TYR A 124 -7.56 -12.77 -3.87
C TYR A 124 -8.52 -11.61 -4.09
N ILE A 125 -9.74 -11.77 -3.62
CA ILE A 125 -10.74 -10.70 -3.49
C ILE A 125 -10.98 -10.54 -1.99
N SER A 126 -10.97 -9.31 -1.50
CA SER A 126 -11.28 -9.04 -0.10
C SER A 126 -12.74 -9.35 0.20
N GLU A 127 -12.99 -9.94 1.37
CA GLU A 127 -14.34 -10.07 1.94
C GLU A 127 -14.67 -8.88 2.87
N GLN A 128 -13.68 -8.03 3.16
CA GLN A 128 -13.78 -6.94 4.13
C GLN A 128 -14.02 -5.57 3.49
N CYS A 129 -13.63 -5.41 2.21
CA CYS A 129 -13.91 -4.21 1.45
C CYS A 129 -14.64 -4.50 0.13
N SER A 130 -15.37 -3.52 -0.40
CA SER A 130 -16.02 -3.56 -1.73
C SER A 130 -16.05 -2.22 -2.44
#